data_AF-A0A9P6AHE4-F1
#
_entry.id   AF-A0A9P6AHE4-F1
#
_cell.length_a   1.000
_cell.length_b   1.000
_cell.length_c   1.000
_cell.angle_alpha   90.00
_cell.angle_beta   90.00
_cell.angle_gamma   90.00
#
_symmetry.space_group_name_H-M   'P 1'
#
loop_
_entity.id
_entity.type
_entity.pdbx_description
1 polymer ?
#
loop_
_entity_poly.entity_id
_entity_poly.type
_entity_poly.pdbx_seq_one_letter_code
_entity_poly.pdbx_strand_id
1 'polypeptide(L)'
;HLQSVQSKVSTIHFYQALEREMDNSGLMDIKSRYSSFLHMVCIWRHLKLLKWGGCGHNPLGAEGMRRGELALVCPACLIPSVNLPDGWWE
;
A
#
# COMPACT_ATOMS: atom_id res chain seq x y z
N HIS A 1 -5.39 6.73 6.24
CA HIS A 1 -5.48 6.64 4.76
C HIS A 1 -5.96 7.95 4.14
N LEU A 2 -7.21 8.37 4.37
CA LEU A 2 -7.76 9.59 3.74
C LEU A 2 -6.96 10.83 4.18
N GLN A 3 -6.72 10.98 5.48
CA GLN A 3 -5.85 12.04 6.00
C GLN A 3 -4.45 11.99 5.38
N SER A 4 -3.74 10.85 5.38
CA SER A 4 -2.39 10.77 4.77
C SER A 4 -2.33 11.17 3.30
N VAL A 5 -3.36 10.87 2.49
CA VAL A 5 -3.45 11.32 1.09
C VAL A 5 -3.79 12.81 1.00
N GLN A 6 -4.68 13.30 1.86
CA GLN A 6 -5.20 14.67 1.81
C GLN A 6 -4.24 15.71 2.42
N SER A 7 -3.44 15.31 3.41
CA SER A 7 -2.57 16.19 4.19
C SER A 7 -1.09 16.15 3.76
N LYS A 8 -0.72 15.32 2.78
CA LYS A 8 0.66 15.13 2.29
C LYS A 8 1.70 14.91 3.40
N VAL A 9 1.29 14.48 4.60
CA VAL A 9 2.22 14.21 5.70
C VAL A 9 2.84 12.84 5.56
N SER A 10 4.11 12.77 5.94
CA SER A 10 4.85 11.53 6.07
C SER A 10 4.23 10.60 7.12
N THR A 11 4.51 9.31 6.98
CA THR A 11 4.03 8.28 7.92
C THR A 11 4.49 8.54 9.36
N ILE A 12 5.68 9.13 9.55
CA ILE A 12 6.20 9.48 10.86
C ILE A 12 5.40 10.63 11.51
N HIS A 13 5.02 11.66 10.76
CA HIS A 13 4.21 12.74 11.31
C HIS A 13 2.79 12.27 11.65
N PHE A 14 2.22 11.38 10.83
CA PHE A 14 0.94 10.75 11.15
C PHE A 14 1.05 9.92 12.44
N TYR A 15 2.13 9.15 12.60
CA TYR A 15 2.36 8.36 13.80
C TYR A 15 2.57 9.24 15.06
N GLN A 16 3.34 10.31 14.95
CA GLN A 16 3.53 11.28 16.03
C GLN A 16 2.23 11.98 16.43
N ALA A 17 1.34 12.26 15.48
CA ALA A 17 0.02 12.79 15.78
C ALA A 17 -0.80 11.79 16.60
N LEU A 18 -0.77 10.50 16.25
CA LEU A 18 -1.41 9.45 17.05
C LEU A 18 -0.80 9.34 18.46
N GLU A 19 0.53 9.45 18.58
CA GLU A 19 1.19 9.43 19.89
C GLU A 19 0.76 10.60 20.77
N ARG A 20 0.64 11.81 20.20
CA ARG A 20 0.18 13.01 20.92
C ARG A 20 -1.30 12.96 21.28
N GLU A 21 -2.14 12.34 20.46
CA GLU A 21 -3.56 12.11 20.80
C GLU A 21 -3.69 11.12 21.98
N MET A 22 -2.79 10.14 22.08
CA MET A 22 -2.78 9.17 23.17
C MET A 22 -2.19 9.76 24.46
N ASP A 23 -1.07 10.48 24.35
CA ASP A 23 -0.45 11.22 25.45
C ASP A 23 0.18 12.53 24.94
N ASN A 24 -0.52 13.64 25.18
CA ASN A 24 -0.02 14.96 24.83
C ASN A 24 0.90 15.56 25.92
N SER A 25 0.95 14.95 27.11
CA SER A 25 1.73 15.44 28.24
C SER A 25 3.20 15.02 28.17
N GLY A 26 3.49 13.92 27.45
CA GLY A 26 4.82 13.32 27.39
C GLY A 26 5.29 12.76 28.74
N LEU A 27 4.37 12.60 29.70
CA LEU A 27 4.65 12.10 31.04
C LEU A 27 4.65 10.57 31.09
N MET A 28 3.99 9.91 30.11
CA MET A 28 4.02 8.46 30.00
C MET A 28 5.19 8.01 29.13
N ASP A 29 6.02 7.11 29.66
CA ASP A 29 7.04 6.40 28.87
C ASP A 29 6.37 5.36 27.96
N ILE A 30 5.84 5.82 26.83
CA ILE A 30 5.26 4.95 25.80
C ILE A 30 6.38 4.50 24.86
N LYS A 31 6.67 3.19 24.88
CA LYS A 31 7.58 2.59 23.90
C LYS A 31 7.06 2.83 22.48
N SER A 32 7.90 3.42 21.63
CA SER A 32 7.55 3.64 20.22
C SER A 32 7.16 2.32 19.53
N ARG A 33 5.97 2.31 18.94
CA ARG A 33 5.43 1.22 18.12
C ARG A 33 5.46 1.55 16.64
N TYR A 34 6.31 2.51 16.23
CA TYR A 34 6.40 2.95 14.85
C TYR A 34 6.66 1.80 13.85
N SER A 35 7.55 0.86 14.19
CA SER A 35 7.82 -0.31 13.35
C SER A 35 6.59 -1.20 13.17
N SER A 36 5.86 -1.48 14.26
CA SER A 36 4.59 -2.22 14.19
C SER A 36 3.53 -1.48 13.39
N PHE A 37 3.46 -0.15 13.54
CA PHE A 37 2.57 0.70 12.76
C PHE A 37 2.88 0.63 11.26
N LEU A 38 4.15 0.69 10.86
CA LEU A 38 4.57 0.52 9.46
C LEU A 38 4.13 -0.84 8.92
N HIS A 39 4.29 -1.91 9.71
CA HIS A 39 3.84 -3.25 9.31
C HIS A 39 2.32 -3.29 9.11
N MET A 40 1.53 -2.71 10.02
CA MET A 40 0.08 -2.62 9.88
C MET A 40 -0.35 -1.84 8.65
N VAL A 41 0.36 -0.76 8.31
CA VAL A 41 0.11 0.01 7.08
C VAL A 41 0.37 -0.86 5.84
N CYS A 42 1.42 -1.66 5.81
CA CYS A 42 1.70 -2.59 4.71
C CYS A 42 0.61 -3.66 4.56
N ILE A 43 0.20 -4.30 5.67
CA ILE A 43 -0.89 -5.29 5.67
C ILE A 43 -2.19 -4.66 5.18
N TRP A 44 -2.53 -3.47 5.68
CA TRP A 44 -3.73 -2.75 5.24
C TRP A 44 -3.71 -2.47 3.73
N ARG A 45 -2.59 -1.98 3.19
CA ARG A 45 -2.44 -1.75 1.74
C ARG A 45 -2.60 -3.04 0.94
N HIS A 46 -2.05 -4.15 1.42
CA HIS A 46 -2.21 -5.46 0.78
C HIS A 46 -3.67 -5.94 0.78
N LEU A 47 -4.37 -5.84 1.92
CA LEU A 47 -5.80 -6.17 2.01
C LEU A 47 -6.66 -5.31 1.06
N LYS A 48 -6.32 -4.02 0.92
CA LYS A 48 -6.98 -3.12 -0.03
C LYS A 48 -6.74 -3.55 -1.48
N LEU A 49 -5.52 -3.94 -1.84
CA LEU A 49 -5.21 -4.48 -3.17
C LEU A 49 -6.00 -5.75 -3.48
N LEU A 50 -6.06 -6.70 -2.54
CA LEU A 50 -6.85 -7.93 -2.69
C LEU A 50 -8.34 -7.63 -2.90
N LYS A 51 -8.89 -6.69 -2.12
CA LYS A 51 -10.29 -6.26 -2.27
C LYS A 51 -10.55 -5.62 -3.63
N TRP A 52 -9.65 -4.75 -4.10
CA TRP A 52 -9.80 -4.07 -5.39
C TRP A 52 -9.62 -5.00 -6.58
N GLY A 53 -8.71 -5.97 -6.49
CA GLY A 53 -8.53 -7.00 -7.51
C GLY A 53 -9.62 -8.07 -7.53
N GLY A 54 -10.71 -7.90 -6.78
CA GLY A 54 -11.84 -8.84 -6.78
C GLY A 54 -11.49 -10.20 -6.19
N CYS A 55 -10.40 -10.31 -5.42
CA CYS A 55 -9.88 -11.58 -4.93
C CYS A 55 -10.89 -12.38 -4.08
N GLY A 56 -11.84 -11.70 -3.44
CA GLY A 56 -12.93 -12.36 -2.69
C GLY A 56 -13.85 -13.22 -3.57
N HIS A 57 -13.84 -13.05 -4.89
CA HIS A 57 -14.58 -13.87 -5.84
C HIS A 57 -13.74 -15.01 -6.44
N ASN A 58 -12.43 -15.06 -6.17
CA ASN A 58 -11.58 -16.15 -6.62
C ASN A 58 -11.82 -17.36 -5.69
N PRO A 59 -12.22 -18.54 -6.21
CA PRO A 59 -12.45 -19.74 -5.39
C PRO A 59 -11.19 -20.23 -4.65
N LEU A 60 -9.99 -19.87 -5.14
CA LEU A 60 -8.71 -20.15 -4.49
C LEU A 60 -8.23 -19.01 -3.57
N GLY A 61 -9.03 -17.95 -3.42
CA GLY A 61 -8.71 -16.80 -2.57
C GLY A 61 -7.40 -16.11 -2.96
N ALA A 62 -6.73 -15.54 -1.96
CA ALA A 62 -5.46 -14.83 -2.14
C ALA A 62 -4.31 -15.74 -2.58
N GLU A 63 -4.34 -17.01 -2.20
CA GLU A 63 -3.30 -17.99 -2.54
C GLU A 63 -3.33 -18.37 -4.02
N GLY A 64 -4.49 -18.26 -4.68
CA GLY A 64 -4.63 -18.49 -6.12
C GLY A 64 -4.15 -17.35 -7.01
N MET A 65 -3.71 -16.22 -6.44
CA MET A 65 -3.26 -15.06 -7.22
C MET A 65 -1.83 -15.24 -7.72
N ARG A 66 -1.61 -14.99 -9.01
CA ARG A 66 -0.28 -15.02 -9.62
C ARG A 66 0.52 -13.80 -9.19
N ARG A 67 1.85 -13.97 -9.16
CA ARG A 67 2.77 -12.86 -8.88
C ARG A 67 2.57 -11.76 -9.91
N GLY A 68 2.29 -10.54 -9.42
CA GLY A 68 2.07 -9.37 -10.27
C GLY A 68 0.63 -9.20 -10.78
N GLU A 69 -0.29 -10.11 -10.49
CA GLU A 69 -1.69 -10.04 -10.99
C GLU A 69 -2.46 -8.84 -10.42
N LEU A 70 -2.09 -8.38 -9.22
CA LEU A 70 -2.65 -7.18 -8.58
C LEU A 70 -1.83 -5.91 -8.83
N ALA A 71 -0.69 -6.02 -9.54
CA ALA A 71 0.16 -4.87 -9.81
C ALA A 71 -0.47 -4.01 -10.91
N LEU A 72 -0.36 -2.69 -10.77
CA LEU A 72 -0.71 -1.78 -11.85
C LEU A 72 0.35 -1.92 -12.96
N VAL A 73 -0.12 -2.17 -14.18
CA VAL A 73 0.73 -2.16 -15.36
C VAL A 73 1.25 -0.74 -15.56
N CYS A 74 2.56 -0.58 -15.58
CA CYS A 74 3.19 0.72 -15.81
C CYS A 74 3.03 1.08 -17.29
N PRO A 75 2.33 2.18 -17.63
CA PRO A 75 2.12 2.57 -19.03
C PRO A 75 3.42 3.02 -19.73
N ALA A 76 4.45 3.39 -18.95
CA ALA A 76 5.75 3.77 -19.48
C ALA A 76 6.67 2.56 -19.74
N CYS A 77 6.34 1.38 -19.20
CA CYS A 77 7.10 0.18 -19.49
C CYS A 77 6.82 -0.28 -20.93
N LEU A 78 7.84 -0.81 -21.60
CA LEU A 78 7.75 -1.38 -22.94
C LEU A 78 6.91 -2.66 -22.87
N ILE A 79 5.67 -2.62 -23.39
CA ILE A 79 4.71 -3.72 -23.38
C ILE A 79 4.38 -4.10 -24.83
N PRO A 80 4.97 -5.19 -25.36
CA PRO A 80 4.72 -5.63 -26.73
C PRO A 80 3.22 -5.74 -27.00
N SER A 81 2.78 -5.35 -28.19
CA SER A 81 1.36 -5.32 -28.62
C SER A 81 0.43 -4.37 -27.86
N VAL A 82 0.92 -3.60 -26.88
CA VAL A 82 0.11 -2.61 -26.14
C VAL A 82 0.56 -1.18 -26.46
N ASN A 83 1.85 -0.88 -26.29
CA ASN A 83 2.39 0.47 -26.48
C ASN A 83 3.66 0.51 -27.34
N LEU A 84 4.00 -0.61 -27.99
CA LEU A 84 5.09 -0.71 -28.96
C LEU A 84 4.50 -0.96 -30.36
N PRO A 85 5.04 -0.31 -31.41
CA PRO A 85 4.72 -0.67 -32.78
C PRO A 85 5.27 -2.07 -33.12
N ASP A 86 4.62 -2.74 -34.07
CA ASP A 86 5.11 -4.02 -34.60
C ASP A 86 6.51 -3.86 -35.20
N GLY A 87 7.40 -4.80 -34.92
CA GLY A 87 8.79 -4.76 -35.39
C GLY A 87 9.71 -3.78 -34.64
N TRP A 88 9.32 -3.23 -33.47
CA TRP A 88 10.16 -2.25 -32.75
C TRP A 88 11.58 -2.75 -32.37
N TRP A 89 11.80 -4.06 -32.32
CA TRP A 89 13.10 -4.66 -31.98
C TRP A 89 13.98 -4.99 -33.20
N GLU A 90 13.46 -4.82 -34.42
CA GLU A 90 14.21 -4.96 -35.69
C GLU A 90 14.97 -3.67 -36.02
#